data_AF-A0A3Q0JIS9-F1
#
_entry.id   AF-A0A3Q0JIS9-F1
#
_cell.length_a   1.000
_cell.length_b   1.000
_cell.length_c   1.000
_cell.angle_alpha   90.00
_cell.angle_beta   90.00
_cell.angle_gamma   90.00
#
_symmetry.space_group_name_H-M   'P 1'
#
loop_
_entity.id
_entity.type
_entity.pdbx_description
1 polymer ?
#
loop_
_entity_poly.entity_id
_entity_poly.type
_entity_poly.pdbx_seq_one_letter_code
_entity_poly.pdbx_strand_id
1 'polypeptide(L)'
;MAAPMKQIVQSTIKKSIQPLLVRGYAHASGSGGISFELNETQQEFQALARKFCREEIIPVAAEHDRTGEYPWGIVKKAHELGLINGHIPASVGGLELSVFDGCLVAEELAYGCTGIMTALEASGLGVSSFFSS
;
A
#
# COMPACT_ATOMS: atom_id res chain seq x y z
N MET A 1 -7.95 5.34 18.45
CA MET A 1 -6.58 4.88 18.08
C MET A 1 -6.17 5.22 16.64
N ALA A 2 -6.93 6.03 15.86
CA ALA A 2 -6.61 6.40 14.47
C ALA A 2 -5.64 7.60 14.30
N ALA A 3 -5.41 8.39 15.36
CA ALA A 3 -4.57 9.59 15.32
C ALA A 3 -3.08 9.36 14.98
N PRO A 4 -2.37 8.32 15.50
CA PRO A 4 -0.95 8.13 15.19
C PRO A 4 -0.71 7.68 13.74
N MET A 5 -1.70 7.02 13.12
CA MET A 5 -1.55 6.46 11.77
C MET A 5 -1.69 7.54 10.69
N LYS A 6 -2.55 8.53 10.91
CA LYS A 6 -2.65 9.73 10.05
C LYS A 6 -1.38 10.58 10.08
N GLN A 7 -0.67 10.64 11.20
CA GLN A 7 0.61 11.36 11.29
C GLN A 7 1.72 10.67 10.48
N ILE A 8 1.77 9.34 10.46
CA ILE A 8 2.73 8.58 9.66
C ILE A 8 2.49 8.86 8.17
N VAL A 9 1.25 8.67 7.70
CA VAL A 9 0.85 8.97 6.32
C VAL A 9 1.14 10.43 5.94
N GLN A 10 0.78 11.41 6.81
CA GLN A 10 1.08 12.82 6.54
C GLN A 10 2.58 13.13 6.54
N SER A 11 3.39 12.44 7.36
CA SER A 11 4.85 12.60 7.37
C SER A 11 5.53 11.98 6.15
N THR A 12 5.06 10.82 5.69
CA THR A 12 5.53 10.16 4.46
C THR A 12 5.12 10.98 3.24
N ILE A 13 3.88 11.48 3.20
CA ILE A 13 3.39 12.41 2.17
C ILE A 13 4.26 13.68 2.19
N LYS A 14 4.46 14.34 3.34
CA LYS A 14 5.32 15.55 3.44
C LYS A 14 6.76 15.32 2.97
N LYS A 15 7.35 14.18 3.30
CA LYS A 15 8.70 13.80 2.82
C LYS A 15 8.73 13.62 1.29
N SER A 16 7.65 13.10 0.70
CA SER A 16 7.54 12.86 -0.74
C SER A 16 7.39 14.15 -1.58
N ILE A 17 6.92 15.26 -0.98
CA ILE A 17 6.70 16.55 -1.68
C ILE A 17 7.90 17.52 -1.60
N GLN A 18 8.98 17.17 -0.91
CA GLN A 18 10.21 17.98 -0.91
C GLN A 18 11.04 17.62 -2.16
N PRO A 19 11.58 18.61 -2.90
CA PRO A 19 11.64 18.60 -4.36
C PRO A 19 12.67 17.64 -4.98
N LEU A 20 12.21 16.81 -5.91
CA LEU A 20 12.54 16.86 -7.35
C LEU A 20 14.01 16.93 -7.83
N LEU A 21 15.04 16.63 -7.01
CA LEU A 21 16.42 16.66 -7.52
C LEU A 21 17.30 15.42 -7.30
N VAL A 22 16.99 14.49 -6.41
CA VAL A 22 17.64 13.16 -6.40
C VAL A 22 16.67 12.16 -5.79
N ARG A 23 15.75 11.60 -6.59
CA ARG A 23 15.06 10.36 -6.18
C ARG A 23 16.06 9.23 -6.42
N GLY A 24 16.94 9.01 -5.45
CA GLY A 24 17.85 7.88 -5.45
C GLY A 24 17.03 6.60 -5.33
N TYR A 25 16.80 5.91 -6.45
CA TYR A 25 16.11 4.62 -6.49
C TYR A 25 16.88 3.49 -5.79
N ALA A 26 18.06 3.77 -5.22
CA ALA A 26 18.86 2.83 -4.48
C ALA A 26 19.66 3.53 -3.37
N HIS A 27 19.65 2.95 -2.17
CA HIS A 27 20.76 3.17 -1.24
C HIS A 27 21.94 2.37 -1.82
N ALA A 28 22.87 3.07 -2.49
CA ALA A 28 24.06 2.41 -3.04
C ALA A 28 24.98 2.02 -1.89
N SER A 29 24.81 0.81 -1.38
CA SER A 29 25.84 0.11 -0.61
C SER A 29 26.16 -1.18 -1.38
N GLY A 30 27.32 -1.19 -2.04
CA GLY A 30 27.97 -2.41 -2.54
C GLY A 30 27.63 -2.89 -3.95
N SER A 31 28.53 -2.60 -4.91
CA SER A 31 28.68 -3.21 -6.24
C SER A 31 27.56 -2.97 -7.26
N GLY A 32 27.91 -2.69 -8.52
CA GLY A 32 26.97 -2.51 -9.64
C GLY A 32 26.29 -3.81 -10.10
N GLY A 33 25.82 -4.63 -9.17
CA GLY A 33 25.13 -5.90 -9.37
C GLY A 33 23.67 -5.87 -8.94
N ILE A 34 23.05 -7.05 -8.85
CA ILE A 34 21.65 -7.22 -8.42
C ILE A 34 21.54 -6.99 -6.91
N SER A 35 20.61 -6.14 -6.49
CA SER A 35 20.26 -5.91 -5.07
C SER A 35 18.87 -6.44 -4.76
N PHE A 36 18.72 -7.07 -3.59
CA PHE A 36 17.45 -7.60 -3.07
C PHE A 36 16.99 -6.86 -1.81
N GLU A 37 17.69 -5.80 -1.41
CA GLU A 37 17.35 -5.03 -0.23
C GLU A 37 16.21 -4.05 -0.53
N LEU A 38 15.22 -3.99 0.37
CA LEU A 38 14.14 -3.01 0.30
C LEU A 38 14.66 -1.64 0.74
N ASN A 39 14.27 -0.60 0.00
CA ASN A 39 14.54 0.77 0.45
C ASN A 39 13.69 1.14 1.68
N GLU A 40 14.05 2.23 2.38
CA GLU A 40 13.38 2.65 3.61
C GLU A 40 11.87 2.86 3.41
N THR A 41 11.46 3.47 2.31
CA THR A 41 10.05 3.71 1.99
C THR A 41 9.28 2.41 1.77
N GLN A 42 9.88 1.43 1.10
CA GLN A 42 9.30 0.09 0.91
C GLN A 42 9.14 -0.64 2.24
N GLN A 43 10.13 -0.54 3.13
CA GLN A 43 10.04 -1.10 4.48
C GLN A 43 8.93 -0.44 5.29
N GLU A 44 8.75 0.88 5.17
CA GLU A 44 7.64 1.62 5.82
C GLU A 44 6.27 1.14 5.29
N PHE A 45 6.09 1.01 3.97
CA PHE A 45 4.85 0.49 3.38
C PHE A 45 4.56 -0.94 3.81
N GLN A 46 5.57 -1.82 3.77
CA GLN A 46 5.42 -3.21 4.23
C GLN A 46 5.01 -3.27 5.71
N ALA A 47 5.68 -2.49 6.58
CA ALA A 47 5.37 -2.46 8.00
C ALA A 47 3.95 -1.93 8.28
N LEU A 48 3.52 -0.89 7.55
CA LEU A 48 2.17 -0.35 7.65
C LEU A 48 1.11 -1.37 7.21
N ALA A 49 1.31 -2.00 6.05
CA ALA A 49 0.40 -3.02 5.52
C ALA A 49 0.29 -4.22 6.47
N ARG A 50 1.44 -4.70 7.00
CA ARG A 50 1.49 -5.78 7.98
C ARG A 50 0.71 -5.45 9.25
N LYS A 51 0.88 -4.23 9.76
CA LYS A 51 0.17 -3.77 10.96
C LYS A 51 -1.34 -3.71 10.70
N PHE A 52 -1.73 -3.10 9.58
CA PHE A 52 -3.14 -3.01 9.19
C PHE A 52 -3.76 -4.41 9.04
N CYS A 53 -3.06 -5.34 8.37
CA CYS A 53 -3.53 -6.71 8.23
C CYS A 53 -3.78 -7.38 9.59
N ARG A 54 -2.84 -7.27 10.53
CA ARG A 54 -2.96 -7.88 11.87
C ARG A 54 -4.08 -7.28 12.71
N GLU A 55 -4.24 -5.97 12.66
CA GLU A 55 -5.18 -5.25 13.53
C GLU A 55 -6.61 -5.18 12.95
N GLU A 56 -6.75 -5.19 11.62
CA GLU A 56 -8.02 -4.86 10.96
C GLU A 56 -8.56 -5.96 10.03
N ILE A 57 -7.70 -6.79 9.42
CA ILE A 57 -8.14 -7.85 8.48
C ILE A 57 -8.31 -9.19 9.21
N ILE A 58 -7.24 -9.68 9.85
CA ILE A 58 -7.23 -11.01 10.50
C ILE A 58 -8.40 -11.21 11.48
N PRO A 59 -8.76 -10.24 12.35
CA PRO A 59 -9.82 -10.46 13.34
C PRO A 59 -11.20 -10.69 12.73
N VAL A 60 -11.46 -10.14 11.54
CA VAL A 60 -12.80 -10.16 10.91
C VAL A 60 -12.88 -11.08 9.69
N ALA A 61 -11.75 -11.63 9.23
CA ALA A 61 -11.65 -12.47 8.05
C ALA A 61 -12.60 -13.68 8.09
N ALA A 62 -12.62 -14.42 9.19
CA ALA A 62 -13.46 -15.62 9.34
C ALA A 62 -14.97 -15.31 9.43
N GLU A 63 -15.34 -14.09 9.81
CA GLU A 63 -16.74 -13.66 9.79
C GLU A 63 -17.18 -13.33 8.37
N HIS A 64 -16.39 -12.51 7.66
CA HIS A 64 -16.69 -12.13 6.28
C HIS A 64 -16.70 -13.33 5.33
N ASP A 65 -15.85 -14.33 5.55
CA ASP A 65 -15.86 -15.57 4.78
C ASP A 65 -17.16 -16.37 4.99
N ARG A 66 -17.68 -16.43 6.22
CA ARG A 66 -18.93 -17.14 6.54
C ARG A 66 -20.17 -16.40 6.06
N THR A 67 -20.19 -15.07 6.17
CA THR A 67 -21.38 -14.26 5.85
C THR A 67 -21.42 -13.85 4.37
N GLY A 68 -20.27 -13.75 3.71
CA GLY A 68 -20.13 -13.22 2.36
C GLY A 68 -20.40 -11.70 2.27
N GLU A 69 -20.47 -11.00 3.41
CA GLU A 69 -20.71 -9.56 3.42
C GLU A 69 -19.50 -8.79 2.88
N TYR A 70 -19.78 -7.70 2.15
CA TYR A 70 -18.72 -6.89 1.57
C TYR A 70 -18.00 -6.05 2.63
N PRO A 71 -16.64 -6.09 2.73
CA PRO A 71 -15.87 -5.50 3.82
C PRO A 71 -15.70 -3.98 3.73
N TRP A 72 -16.80 -3.22 3.63
CA TRP A 72 -16.78 -1.76 3.44
C TRP A 72 -16.01 -1.00 4.51
N GLY A 73 -16.04 -1.48 5.76
CA GLY A 73 -15.29 -0.87 6.85
C GLY A 73 -13.77 -0.94 6.63
N ILE A 74 -13.28 -2.08 6.13
CA ILE A 74 -11.87 -2.29 5.84
C ILE A 74 -11.45 -1.47 4.62
N VAL A 75 -12.27 -1.47 3.55
CA VAL A 75 -12.00 -0.71 2.32
C VAL A 75 -11.78 0.78 2.62
N LYS A 76 -12.67 1.40 3.42
CA LYS A 76 -12.55 2.81 3.80
C LYS A 76 -11.27 3.09 4.60
N LYS A 77 -10.94 2.23 5.56
CA LYS A 77 -9.70 2.37 6.35
C LYS A 77 -8.45 2.21 5.48
N ALA A 78 -8.43 1.20 4.60
CA ALA A 78 -7.31 0.98 3.69
C ALA A 78 -7.10 2.16 2.73
N HIS A 79 -8.19 2.76 2.25
CA HIS A 79 -8.16 3.98 1.45
C HIS A 79 -7.61 5.19 2.23
N GLU A 80 -8.07 5.42 3.46
CA GLU A 80 -7.55 6.50 4.32
C GLU A 80 -6.05 6.37 4.61
N LEU A 81 -5.52 5.14 4.59
CA LEU A 81 -4.11 4.85 4.81
C LEU A 81 -3.26 4.88 3.54
N GLY A 82 -3.87 5.01 2.36
CA GLY A 82 -3.16 4.96 1.08
C GLY A 82 -2.64 3.56 0.73
N LEU A 83 -3.25 2.50 1.27
CA LEU A 83 -2.86 1.10 1.00
C LEU A 83 -3.54 0.53 -0.26
N ILE A 84 -4.43 1.28 -0.90
CA ILE A 84 -5.11 0.90 -2.15
C ILE A 84 -4.99 2.02 -3.18
N ASN A 85 -5.15 1.68 -4.45
CA ASN A 85 -5.06 2.63 -5.57
C ASN A 85 -3.71 3.38 -5.63
N GLY A 86 -2.63 2.77 -5.12
CA GLY A 86 -1.31 3.39 -5.04
C GLY A 86 -0.70 3.72 -6.41
N HIS A 87 -1.09 3.00 -7.47
CA HIS A 87 -0.59 3.21 -8.84
C HIS A 87 -1.17 4.43 -9.54
N ILE A 88 -2.16 5.11 -8.96
CA ILE A 88 -2.74 6.32 -9.57
C ILE A 88 -1.64 7.40 -9.66
N PRO A 89 -1.49 8.08 -10.82
CA PRO A 89 -0.49 9.13 -10.99
C PRO A 89 -0.62 10.28 -9.99
N ALA A 90 0.50 10.89 -9.62
CA ALA A 90 0.51 12.04 -8.73
C ALA A 90 -0.23 13.26 -9.31
N SER A 91 -0.31 13.36 -10.66
CA SER A 91 -1.01 14.44 -11.38
C SER A 91 -2.51 14.54 -11.05
N VAL A 92 -3.13 13.44 -10.63
CA VAL A 92 -4.54 13.37 -10.22
C VAL A 92 -4.70 13.08 -8.71
N GLY A 93 -3.63 13.26 -7.93
CA GLY A 93 -3.63 13.12 -6.48
C GLY A 93 -3.38 11.70 -5.96
N GLY A 94 -2.87 10.79 -6.79
CA GLY A 94 -2.42 9.47 -6.37
C GLY A 94 -1.00 9.44 -5.79
N LEU A 95 -0.53 8.24 -5.44
CA LEU A 95 0.80 8.03 -4.84
C LEU A 95 1.88 7.68 -5.86
N GLU A 96 1.49 7.34 -7.09
CA GLU A 96 2.40 6.95 -8.17
C GLU A 96 3.41 5.86 -7.74
N LEU A 97 2.91 4.85 -7.02
CA LEU A 97 3.70 3.72 -6.56
C LEU A 97 4.07 2.79 -7.70
N SER A 98 5.27 2.20 -7.62
CA SER A 98 5.70 1.19 -8.57
C SER A 98 4.93 -0.12 -8.38
N VAL A 99 4.89 -0.97 -9.41
CA VAL A 99 4.27 -2.31 -9.34
C VAL A 99 4.86 -3.13 -8.18
N PHE A 100 6.17 -3.02 -7.95
CA PHE A 100 6.83 -3.74 -6.87
C PHE A 100 6.37 -3.28 -5.48
N ASP A 101 6.17 -1.98 -5.27
CA ASP A 101 5.63 -1.46 -4.01
C ASP A 101 4.19 -1.96 -3.79
N GLY A 102 3.40 -2.04 -4.87
CA GLY A 102 2.07 -2.65 -4.86
C GLY A 102 2.12 -4.13 -4.46
N CYS A 103 3.06 -4.91 -5.00
CA CYS A 103 3.25 -6.31 -4.63
C CYS A 103 3.57 -6.49 -3.14
N LEU A 104 4.46 -5.65 -2.58
CA LEU A 104 4.81 -5.71 -1.16
C LEU A 104 3.60 -5.47 -0.26
N VAL A 105 2.76 -4.48 -0.60
CA VAL A 105 1.52 -4.21 0.15
C VAL A 105 0.53 -5.36 -0.03
N ALA A 106 0.32 -5.83 -1.26
CA ALA A 106 -0.63 -6.90 -1.56
C ALA A 106 -0.29 -8.20 -0.84
N GLU A 107 1.00 -8.57 -0.74
CA GLU A 107 1.45 -9.76 -0.02
C GLU A 107 1.06 -9.71 1.46
N GLU A 108 1.30 -8.57 2.13
CA GLU A 108 0.98 -8.40 3.55
C GLU A 108 -0.54 -8.39 3.80
N LEU A 109 -1.35 -7.84 2.89
CA LEU A 109 -2.81 -7.87 3.00
C LEU A 109 -3.38 -9.25 2.73
N ALA A 110 -2.84 -9.94 1.71
CA ALA A 110 -3.24 -11.30 1.33
C ALA A 110 -2.95 -12.32 2.43
N TYR A 111 -1.91 -12.10 3.23
CA TYR A 111 -1.59 -12.92 4.40
C TYR A 111 -2.78 -13.05 5.37
N GLY A 112 -3.58 -11.99 5.53
CA GLY A 112 -4.75 -12.01 6.40
C GLY A 112 -5.96 -12.69 5.77
N CYS A 113 -6.34 -12.26 4.57
CA CYS A 113 -7.46 -12.83 3.82
C CYS A 113 -7.37 -12.43 2.35
N THR A 114 -7.21 -13.41 1.47
CA THR A 114 -7.14 -13.19 0.01
C THR A 114 -8.46 -12.68 -0.57
N GLY A 115 -9.61 -13.04 0.00
CA GLY A 115 -10.92 -12.54 -0.42
C GLY A 115 -11.06 -11.03 -0.17
N ILE A 116 -10.70 -10.57 1.02
CA ILE A 116 -10.70 -9.14 1.37
C ILE A 116 -9.65 -8.39 0.54
N MET A 117 -8.44 -8.93 0.39
CA MET A 117 -7.40 -8.35 -0.47
C MET A 117 -7.90 -8.18 -1.91
N THR A 118 -8.58 -9.18 -2.47
CA THR A 118 -9.14 -9.10 -3.83
C THR A 118 -10.14 -7.95 -3.96
N ALA A 119 -10.98 -7.73 -2.96
CA ALA A 119 -11.91 -6.60 -2.96
C ALA A 119 -11.19 -5.23 -2.93
N LEU A 120 -10.05 -5.15 -2.23
CA LEU A 120 -9.21 -3.95 -2.20
C LEU A 120 -8.51 -3.70 -3.54
N GLU A 121 -7.95 -4.75 -4.14
CA GLU A 121 -7.12 -4.67 -5.35
C GLU A 121 -7.93 -4.57 -6.65
N ALA A 122 -9.17 -5.06 -6.67
CA ALA A 122 -10.03 -5.03 -7.86
C ALA A 122 -10.20 -3.60 -8.43
N SER A 123 -10.23 -2.60 -7.54
CA SER A 123 -10.27 -1.19 -7.95
C SER A 123 -8.99 -0.77 -8.70
N GLY A 124 -7.84 -1.25 -8.22
CA GLY A 124 -6.52 -1.07 -8.82
C GLY A 124 -6.45 -1.61 -10.25
N LEU A 125 -6.99 -2.80 -10.49
CA LEU A 125 -7.03 -3.41 -11.83
C LEU A 125 -7.83 -2.57 -12.83
N GLY A 126 -8.99 -2.04 -12.41
CA GLY A 126 -9.80 -1.16 -13.24
C GLY A 126 -9.09 0.16 -13.60
N VAL A 127 -8.48 0.83 -12.61
CA VAL A 127 -7.79 2.10 -12.85
C VAL A 127 -6.48 1.94 -13.62
N SER A 128 -5.79 0.81 -13.47
CA SER A 128 -4.53 0.54 -14.17
C SER A 128 -4.69 0.57 -15.69
N SER A 129 -5.81 0.05 -16.21
CA SER A 129 -6.12 0.07 -17.64
C SER A 129 -6.33 1.49 -18.17
N PHE A 130 -6.81 2.41 -17.33
CA PHE A 130 -7.03 3.79 -17.72
C PHE A 130 -5.74 4.61 -17.78
N PHE A 131 -4.81 4.39 -16.85
CA PHE A 131 -3.55 5.14 -16.76
C PHE A 131 -2.37 4.49 -17.50
N SER A 132 -2.55 3.29 -18.05
CA SER A 132 -1.51 2.58 -18.82
C SER A 132 -1.46 3.01 -20.31
N SER A 133 -2.29 3.96 -20.75
CA SER A 133 -2.29 4.55 -22.11
C SER A 133 -1.60 5.90 -22.13
#